data_AF-A0A7S2R860-F1
#
_entry.id   AF-A0A7S2R860-F1
#
_cell.length_a   1.000
_cell.length_b   1.000
_cell.length_c   1.000
_cell.angle_alpha   90.00
_cell.angle_beta   90.00
_cell.angle_gamma   90.00
#
_symmetry.space_group_name_H-M   'P 1'
#
loop_
_entity.id
_entity.type
_entity.pdbx_description
1 polymer ?
#
loop_
_entity_poly.entity_id
_entity_poly.type
_entity_poly.pdbx_seq_one_letter_code
_entity_poly.pdbx_strand_id
1 'polypeptide(L)'
;RRRDGLAGTKSNFFDASNQDAKKMREVLAMECLEEAIRWIQEPVCGCSIGILDATNTTVARRKKVMDRINDVCKSDPCVKIIFVESIAEDKSLLENNYRMKLANDDYKGQDPQAALADFRKRVEAYEAVYESISD
;
A
#
# COMPACT_ATOMS: atom_id res chain seq x y z
N ARG A 1 3.80 -9.29 4.98
CA ARG A 1 2.48 -9.74 5.51
C ARG A 1 2.10 -11.16 5.10
N ARG A 2 1.82 -11.48 3.82
CA ARG A 2 1.44 -12.85 3.42
C ARG A 2 2.59 -13.85 3.59
N ARG A 3 3.82 -13.43 3.27
CA ARG A 3 5.06 -14.18 3.54
C ARG A 3 5.26 -14.48 5.04
N ASP A 4 4.77 -13.61 5.92
CA ASP A 4 4.96 -13.69 7.38
C ASP A 4 3.76 -14.35 8.11
N GLY A 5 2.88 -15.04 7.37
CA GLY A 5 1.71 -15.73 7.95
C GLY A 5 0.59 -14.82 8.46
N LEU A 6 0.66 -13.51 8.22
CA LEU A 6 -0.35 -12.52 8.65
C LEU A 6 -1.50 -12.35 7.63
N ALA A 7 -1.74 -13.35 6.77
CA ALA A 7 -2.88 -13.37 5.86
C ALA A 7 -4.20 -13.45 6.66
N GLY A 8 -5.24 -12.73 6.24
CA GLY A 8 -6.53 -12.71 6.94
C GLY A 8 -6.59 -11.88 8.24
N THR A 9 -5.63 -11.00 8.50
CA THR A 9 -5.70 -10.03 9.60
C THR A 9 -6.93 -9.12 9.46
N LYS A 10 -7.79 -9.09 10.51
CA LYS A 10 -9.06 -8.33 10.56
C LYS A 10 -8.85 -6.82 10.46
N SER A 11 -9.90 -6.06 10.12
CA SER A 11 -9.92 -4.59 10.04
C SER A 11 -9.22 -3.85 11.20
N ASN A 12 -9.22 -4.39 12.43
CA ASN A 12 -8.50 -3.83 13.59
C ASN A 12 -6.97 -3.66 13.38
N PHE A 13 -6.36 -4.43 12.49
CA PHE A 13 -4.96 -4.24 12.10
C PHE A 13 -4.74 -2.97 11.27
N PHE A 14 -5.77 -2.48 10.60
CA PHE A 14 -5.71 -1.32 9.72
C PHE A 14 -6.13 -0.02 10.39
N ASP A 15 -6.75 -0.10 11.57
CA ASP A 15 -7.14 1.03 12.40
C ASP A 15 -5.93 1.96 12.66
N ALA A 16 -6.16 3.27 12.53
CA ALA A 16 -5.15 4.30 12.75
C ALA A 16 -4.78 4.47 14.24
N SER A 17 -5.69 4.12 15.16
CA SER A 17 -5.49 4.17 16.61
C SER A 17 -4.57 3.05 17.12
N ASN A 18 -4.43 1.97 16.35
CA ASN A 18 -3.55 0.86 16.68
C ASN A 18 -2.09 1.18 16.31
N GLN A 19 -1.36 1.78 17.26
CA GLN A 19 0.02 2.23 17.05
C GLN A 19 0.97 1.07 16.69
N ASP A 20 0.79 -0.11 17.28
CA ASP A 20 1.65 -1.26 17.02
C ASP A 20 1.42 -1.82 15.61
N ALA A 21 0.17 -1.93 15.19
CA ALA A 21 -0.15 -2.33 13.82
C ALA A 21 0.30 -1.28 12.80
N LYS A 22 0.23 0.02 13.13
CA LYS A 22 0.79 1.09 12.29
C LYS A 22 2.30 0.97 12.14
N LYS A 23 3.03 0.73 13.23
CA LYS A 23 4.49 0.50 13.21
C LYS A 23 4.84 -0.73 12.37
N MET A 24 4.13 -1.84 12.55
CA MET A 24 4.35 -3.06 11.78
C MET A 24 4.10 -2.84 10.28
N ARG A 25 3.02 -2.14 9.92
CA ARG A 25 2.74 -1.76 8.52
C ARG A 25 3.81 -0.85 7.93
N GLU A 26 4.38 0.05 8.73
CA GLU A 26 5.50 0.91 8.31
C GLU A 26 6.74 0.09 8.01
N VAL A 27 7.15 -0.80 8.92
CA VAL A 27 8.33 -1.67 8.74
C VAL A 27 8.19 -2.48 7.47
N LEU A 28 7.06 -3.17 7.28
CA LEU A 28 6.81 -3.98 6.08
C LEU A 28 6.84 -3.15 4.80
N ALA A 29 6.31 -1.93 4.81
CA ALA A 29 6.34 -1.05 3.64
C ALA A 29 7.76 -0.62 3.28
N MET A 30 8.58 -0.29 4.29
CA MET A 30 9.98 0.09 4.07
C MET A 30 10.84 -1.09 3.62
N GLU A 31 10.62 -2.29 4.16
CA GLU A 31 11.30 -3.51 3.68
C GLU A 31 10.98 -3.80 2.21
N CYS A 32 9.70 -3.69 1.80
CA CYS A 32 9.33 -3.82 0.40
C CYS A 32 9.96 -2.74 -0.48
N LEU A 33 10.09 -1.51 0.02
CA LEU A 33 10.80 -0.44 -0.68
C LEU A 33 12.29 -0.78 -0.86
N GLU A 34 12.97 -1.31 0.16
CA GLU A 34 14.36 -1.75 0.05
C GLU A 34 14.54 -2.84 -1.01
N GLU A 35 13.66 -3.84 -1.04
CA GLU A 35 13.67 -4.89 -2.06
C GLU A 35 13.53 -4.29 -3.47
N ALA A 36 12.59 -3.35 -3.65
CA ALA A 36 12.38 -2.69 -4.94
C ALA A 36 13.58 -1.84 -5.37
N ILE A 37 14.17 -1.06 -4.45
CA ILE A 37 15.36 -0.25 -4.74
C ILE A 37 16.53 -1.15 -5.15
N ARG A 38 16.80 -2.22 -4.39
CA ARG A 38 17.89 -3.16 -4.71
C ARG A 38 17.71 -3.74 -6.11
N TRP A 39 16.49 -4.18 -6.44
CA TRP A 39 16.19 -4.75 -7.75
C TRP A 39 16.38 -3.73 -8.89
N ILE A 40 15.95 -2.48 -8.72
CA ILE A 40 16.15 -1.42 -9.72
C ILE A 40 17.65 -1.16 -9.96
N GLN A 41 18.47 -1.26 -8.91
CA GLN A 41 19.91 -1.00 -8.96
C GLN A 41 20.74 -2.19 -9.45
N GLU A 42 20.14 -3.36 -9.67
CA GLU A 42 20.86 -4.52 -10.18
C GLU A 42 21.46 -4.21 -11.56
N PRO A 43 22.77 -4.44 -11.79
CA PRO A 43 23.47 -4.07 -13.03
C PRO A 43 23.01 -4.83 -14.29
N VAL A 44 22.01 -5.70 -14.17
CA VAL A 44 21.70 -6.76 -15.14
C VAL A 44 20.75 -6.27 -16.25
N CYS A 45 20.10 -5.12 -16.06
CA CYS A 45 19.00 -4.68 -16.92
C CYS A 45 19.16 -3.18 -17.28
N GLY A 46 18.95 -2.81 -18.54
CA GLY A 46 19.05 -1.43 -19.02
C GLY A 46 18.14 -0.43 -18.28
N CYS A 47 16.92 -0.18 -18.78
CA CYS A 47 15.94 0.65 -18.08
C CYS A 47 15.06 -0.22 -17.18
N SER A 48 15.10 0.01 -15.86
CA SER A 48 14.30 -0.72 -14.86
C SER A 48 13.18 0.15 -14.29
N ILE A 49 12.00 -0.44 -14.04
CA ILE A 49 10.85 0.23 -13.41
C ILE A 49 10.37 -0.64 -12.23
N GLY A 50 10.41 -0.09 -11.02
CA GLY A 50 9.80 -0.72 -9.85
C GLY A 50 8.44 -0.12 -9.55
N ILE A 51 7.48 -0.97 -9.16
CA ILE A 51 6.12 -0.56 -8.78
C ILE A 51 5.93 -0.86 -7.29
N LEU A 52 5.75 0.19 -6.50
CA LEU A 52 5.41 0.06 -5.08
C LEU A 52 3.89 0.15 -4.89
N ASP A 53 3.21 -0.99 -4.99
CA ASP A 53 1.75 -1.09 -4.77
C ASP A 53 1.42 -1.08 -3.26
N ALA A 54 1.04 0.10 -2.77
CA ALA A 54 0.53 0.31 -1.42
C ALA A 54 -0.42 1.51 -1.40
N THR A 55 -1.25 1.61 -0.35
CA THR A 55 -2.23 2.70 -0.26
C THR A 55 -1.58 4.09 -0.25
N ASN A 56 -0.43 4.25 0.42
CA ASN A 56 0.37 5.48 0.43
C ASN A 56 -0.46 6.78 0.59
N THR A 57 -1.51 6.69 1.41
CA THR A 57 -2.60 7.68 1.50
C THR A 57 -2.21 8.96 2.23
N THR A 58 -1.08 9.00 2.94
CA THR A 58 -0.64 10.19 3.68
C THR A 58 0.56 10.86 3.03
N VAL A 59 0.63 12.19 3.12
CA VAL A 59 1.78 13.00 2.65
C VAL A 59 3.04 12.56 3.38
N ALA A 60 2.95 12.31 4.69
CA ALA A 60 4.08 11.87 5.51
C ALA A 60 4.68 10.54 5.03
N ARG A 61 3.85 9.58 4.59
CA ARG A 61 4.34 8.31 4.04
C ARG A 61 5.02 8.51 2.70
N ARG A 62 4.39 9.26 1.79
CA ARG A 62 4.96 9.57 0.47
C ARG A 62 6.31 10.28 0.59
N LYS A 63 6.43 11.23 1.53
CA LYS A 63 7.68 11.91 1.84
C LYS A 63 8.78 10.94 2.28
N LYS A 64 8.50 10.03 3.20
CA LYS A 64 9.48 9.01 3.63
C LYS A 64 9.98 8.14 2.47
N VAL A 65 9.09 7.75 1.56
CA VAL A 65 9.46 6.97 0.37
C VAL A 65 10.38 7.81 -0.52
N MET A 66 10.04 9.07 -0.79
CA MET A 66 10.87 9.98 -1.60
C MET A 66 12.23 10.22 -0.96
N ASP A 67 12.27 10.60 0.32
CA ASP A 67 13.50 10.86 1.06
C ASP A 67 14.41 9.63 1.01
N ARG A 68 13.84 8.44 1.20
CA ARG A 68 14.60 7.19 1.14
C ARG A 68 15.17 6.91 -0.25
N ILE A 69 14.39 7.05 -1.30
CA ILE A 69 14.86 6.84 -2.68
C ILE A 69 15.96 7.85 -3.02
N ASN A 70 15.74 9.13 -2.70
CA ASN A 70 16.72 10.19 -2.89
C ASN A 70 18.02 9.94 -2.13
N ASP A 71 17.95 9.36 -0.93
CA ASP A 71 19.12 9.02 -0.13
C ASP A 71 19.97 7.90 -0.75
N VAL A 72 19.36 6.90 -1.39
CA VAL A 72 20.09 5.83 -2.08
C VAL A 72 20.60 6.29 -3.45
N CYS A 73 19.82 7.12 -4.15
CA CYS A 73 20.07 7.51 -5.54
C CYS A 73 20.88 8.80 -5.66
N LYS A 74 21.77 9.07 -4.70
CA LYS A 74 22.68 10.24 -4.69
C LYS A 74 23.73 10.20 -5.82
N SER A 75 23.85 9.10 -6.53
CA SER A 75 24.74 8.91 -7.68
C SER A 75 23.95 8.65 -8.97
N ASP A 76 24.50 9.11 -10.10
CA ASP A 76 23.96 8.92 -11.45
C ASP A 76 23.99 7.42 -11.84
N PRO A 77 22.92 6.83 -12.39
CA PRO A 77 21.60 7.41 -12.69
C PRO A 77 20.65 7.50 -11.50
N CYS A 78 20.08 8.70 -11.32
CA CYS A 78 19.08 8.97 -10.29
C CYS A 78 17.73 8.31 -10.66
N VAL A 79 17.14 7.58 -9.72
CA VAL A 79 15.81 7.00 -9.87
C VAL A 79 14.77 8.12 -9.87
N LYS A 80 13.99 8.19 -10.96
CA LYS A 80 12.84 9.11 -11.04
C LYS A 80 11.64 8.50 -10.35
N ILE A 81 10.90 9.32 -9.60
CA ILE A 81 9.70 8.90 -8.85
C ILE A 81 8.47 9.44 -9.56
N ILE A 82 7.48 8.57 -9.78
CA ILE A 82 6.16 8.94 -10.28
C ILE A 82 5.13 8.38 -9.30
N PHE A 83 4.21 9.23 -8.83
CA PHE A 83 3.04 8.79 -8.09
C PHE A 83 1.86 8.65 -9.04
N VAL A 84 1.09 7.57 -8.85
CA VAL A 84 -0.17 7.34 -9.56
C VAL A 84 -1.26 7.19 -8.51
N GLU A 85 -2.21 8.12 -8.50
CA GLU A 85 -3.38 8.10 -7.63
C GLU A 85 -4.62 7.75 -8.43
N SER A 86 -5.40 6.78 -7.94
CA SER A 86 -6.67 6.35 -8.53
C SER A 86 -7.82 6.74 -7.62
N ILE A 87 -8.63 7.71 -8.05
CA ILE A 87 -9.78 8.23 -7.31
C ILE A 87 -11.05 7.66 -7.94
N ALA A 88 -11.90 7.04 -7.12
CA ALA A 88 -13.18 6.50 -7.55
C ALA A 88 -14.28 6.94 -6.57
N GLU A 89 -15.22 7.74 -7.05
CA GLU A 89 -16.35 8.25 -6.25
C GLU A 89 -17.68 7.56 -6.57
N ASP A 90 -17.75 6.85 -7.72
CA ASP A 90 -18.96 6.14 -8.13
C ASP A 90 -19.20 4.92 -7.23
N LYS A 91 -20.35 4.92 -6.54
CA LYS A 91 -20.73 3.86 -5.61
C LYS A 91 -20.83 2.48 -6.27
N SER A 92 -21.32 2.41 -7.50
CA SER A 92 -21.45 1.13 -8.22
C SER A 92 -20.09 0.55 -8.59
N LEU A 93 -19.15 1.41 -9.00
CA LEU A 93 -17.76 1.04 -9.27
C LEU A 93 -17.05 0.57 -7.99
N LEU A 94 -17.21 1.31 -6.89
CA LEU A 94 -16.67 0.95 -5.59
C LEU A 94 -17.16 -0.43 -5.13
N GLU A 95 -18.46 -0.70 -5.24
CA GLU A 95 -18.99 -2.01 -4.84
C GLU A 95 -18.49 -3.17 -5.71
N ASN A 96 -18.32 -2.94 -7.01
CA ASN A 96 -17.71 -3.93 -7.89
C ASN A 96 -16.25 -4.19 -7.50
N ASN A 97 -15.50 -3.12 -7.20
CA ASN A 97 -14.12 -3.24 -6.72
C ASN A 97 -14.03 -3.99 -5.39
N TYR A 98 -14.96 -3.74 -4.46
CA TYR A 98 -15.01 -4.43 -3.17
C TYR A 98 -15.24 -5.93 -3.39
N ARG A 99 -16.23 -6.30 -4.21
CA ARG A 99 -16.50 -7.71 -4.55
C ARG A 99 -15.28 -8.41 -5.17
N MET A 100 -14.56 -7.75 -6.07
CA MET A 100 -13.31 -8.28 -6.62
C MET A 100 -12.24 -8.48 -5.53
N LYS A 101 -12.13 -7.56 -4.56
CA LYS A 101 -11.20 -7.71 -3.43
C LYS A 101 -11.58 -8.85 -2.49
N LEU A 102 -12.88 -9.11 -2.29
CA LEU A 102 -13.36 -10.22 -1.46
C LEU A 102 -13.12 -11.59 -2.10
N ALA A 103 -12.93 -11.66 -3.42
CA ALA A 103 -12.53 -12.89 -4.11
C ALA A 103 -11.05 -13.26 -3.89
N ASN A 104 -10.24 -12.37 -3.31
CA ASN A 104 -8.83 -12.63 -3.04
C ASN A 104 -8.62 -13.53 -1.81
N ASP A 105 -7.40 -14.06 -1.69
CA ASP A 105 -6.98 -14.94 -0.59
C ASP A 105 -7.19 -14.34 0.82
N ASP A 106 -7.27 -13.02 0.94
CA ASP A 106 -7.48 -12.33 2.22
C ASP A 106 -8.85 -12.60 2.86
N TYR A 107 -9.85 -12.98 2.06
CA TYR A 107 -11.23 -13.26 2.49
C TYR A 107 -11.70 -14.67 2.12
N LYS A 108 -10.79 -15.53 1.65
CA LYS A 108 -11.10 -16.90 1.21
C LYS A 108 -11.73 -17.71 2.34
N GLY A 109 -12.89 -18.29 2.07
CA GLY A 109 -13.63 -19.12 3.04
C GLY A 109 -14.40 -18.34 4.11
N GLN A 110 -14.43 -17.01 4.05
CA GLN A 110 -15.28 -16.19 4.91
C GLN A 110 -16.68 -16.03 4.32
N ASP A 111 -17.66 -15.75 5.19
CA ASP A 111 -19.01 -15.38 4.76
C ASP A 111 -18.95 -14.06 3.94
N PRO A 112 -19.55 -14.00 2.75
CA PRO A 112 -19.46 -12.82 1.88
C PRO A 112 -20.00 -11.53 2.51
N GLN A 113 -21.05 -11.60 3.34
CA GLN A 113 -21.61 -10.41 3.98
C GLN A 113 -20.71 -9.90 5.10
N ALA A 114 -20.20 -10.81 5.93
CA ALA A 114 -19.24 -10.47 6.99
C ALA A 114 -17.95 -9.90 6.40
N ALA A 115 -17.44 -10.49 5.32
CA ALA A 115 -16.25 -10.05 4.61
C ALA A 115 -16.42 -8.64 4.01
N LEU A 116 -17.57 -8.37 3.38
CA LEU A 116 -17.90 -7.03 2.86
C LEU A 116 -17.98 -5.99 3.98
N ALA A 117 -18.61 -6.33 5.11
CA ALA A 117 -18.71 -5.44 6.27
C ALA A 117 -17.34 -5.10 6.87
N ASP A 118 -16.43 -6.09 6.98
CA ASP A 118 -15.05 -5.87 7.42
C ASP A 118 -14.27 -4.99 6.43
N PHE A 119 -14.42 -5.25 5.12
CA PHE A 119 -13.76 -4.47 4.09
C PHE A 119 -14.21 -3.02 4.07
N ARG A 120 -15.51 -2.74 4.23
CA ARG A 120 -16.03 -1.36 4.34
C ARG A 120 -15.45 -0.61 5.52
N LYS A 121 -15.38 -1.22 6.70
CA LYS A 121 -14.71 -0.61 7.88
C LYS A 121 -13.24 -0.30 7.61
N ARG A 122 -12.57 -1.18 6.86
CA ARG A 122 -11.18 -0.94 6.45
C ARG A 122 -11.07 0.26 5.50
N VAL A 123 -12.01 0.43 4.57
CA VAL A 123 -12.04 1.60 3.68
C VAL A 123 -12.26 2.88 4.49
N GLU A 124 -13.25 2.91 5.39
CA GLU A 124 -13.54 4.04 6.28
C GLU A 124 -12.30 4.47 7.09
N ALA A 125 -11.53 3.49 7.60
CA ALA A 125 -10.29 3.76 8.34
C ALA A 125 -9.19 4.40 7.47
N TYR A 126 -9.14 4.10 6.17
CA TYR A 126 -8.21 4.76 5.24
C TYR A 126 -8.68 6.14 4.84
N GLU A 127 -9.98 6.32 4.58
CA GLU A 127 -10.60 7.61 4.23
C GLU A 127 -10.39 8.65 5.35
N ALA A 128 -10.49 8.23 6.61
CA ALA A 128 -10.30 9.12 7.77
C ALA A 128 -8.91 9.76 7.87
N VAL A 129 -7.91 9.22 7.18
CA VAL A 129 -6.52 9.71 7.20
C VAL A 129 -5.97 10.02 5.80
N TYR A 130 -6.84 10.06 4.79
CA TYR A 130 -6.44 10.24 3.40
C TYR A 130 -6.06 11.70 3.10
N GLU A 131 -4.93 11.87 2.43
CA GLU A 131 -4.40 13.14 1.94
C GLU A 131 -4.04 12.96 0.45
N SER A 132 -4.84 13.54 -0.44
CA SER A 132 -4.66 13.47 -1.90
C SER A 132 -3.30 14.03 -2.35
N ILE A 133 -2.85 13.64 -3.53
CA ILE A 133 -1.66 14.21 -4.15
C ILE A 133 -1.96 15.66 -4.54
N SER A 134 -1.10 16.57 -4.11
CA SER A 134 -1.11 17.98 -4.51
C SER A 134 0.17 18.32 -5.26
N ASP A 135 0.07 19.31 -6.15
CA ASP A 135 1.19 19.85 -6.94
C ASP A 135 2.19 20.66 -6.09
#